data_AF-A0A668RBA7-F1
#
_entry.id   AF-A0A668RBA7-F1
#
_cell.length_a   1.000
_cell.length_b   1.000
_cell.length_c   1.000
_cell.angle_alpha   90.00
_cell.angle_beta   90.00
_cell.angle_gamma   90.00
#
_symmetry.space_group_name_H-M   'P 1'
#
loop_
_entity.id
_entity.type
_entity.pdbx_description
1 polymer ?
#
loop_
_entity_poly.entity_id
_entity_poly.type
_entity_poly.pdbx_seq_one_letter_code
_entity_poly.pdbx_strand_id
1 'polypeptide(L)'
;EVSFFPSSTCPLYCVRSQAEQKTNKKYVEFLALKYRSQVVAGTNYLIKVLAGGTSYLHLLVWRKLPFEGGNAVLTRVQEHHHKDDPLLPF
;
A
#
# COMPACT_ATOMS: atom_id res chain seq x y z
N GLU A 1 6.40 15.99 1.69
CA GLU A 1 6.21 15.39 0.36
C GLU A 1 6.67 13.94 0.37
N VAL A 2 5.75 12.98 0.23
CA VAL A 2 6.07 11.63 -0.27
C VAL A 2 4.89 11.20 -1.15
N SER A 3 4.70 11.93 -2.24
CA SER A 3 3.64 11.72 -3.23
C SER A 3 4.08 10.85 -4.40
N PHE A 4 5.24 10.20 -4.33
CA PHE A 4 5.76 9.44 -5.46
C PHE A 4 5.85 7.95 -5.16
N PHE A 5 4.73 7.24 -5.36
CA PHE A 5 4.77 5.80 -5.60
C PHE A 5 5.28 5.61 -7.04
N PRO A 6 6.37 4.87 -7.28
CA PRO A 6 7.00 4.83 -8.59
C PRO A 6 6.23 3.86 -9.48
N SER A 7 5.08 4.24 -10.03
CA SER A 7 4.45 3.48 -11.12
C SER A 7 3.43 4.32 -11.89
N SER A 8 3.67 4.46 -13.19
CA SER A 8 2.74 5.04 -14.17
C SER A 8 1.49 4.18 -14.42
N THR A 9 1.42 2.96 -13.89
CA THR A 9 0.35 1.99 -14.21
C THR A 9 -0.58 1.61 -13.05
N CYS A 10 -0.37 2.13 -11.84
CA CYS A 10 -1.29 1.89 -10.72
C CYS A 10 -1.14 2.98 -9.64
N PRO A 11 -1.89 4.09 -9.71
CA PRO A 11 -1.88 5.12 -8.68
C PRO A 11 -2.40 4.58 -7.34
N LEU A 12 -2.13 5.32 -6.26
CA LEU A 12 -2.59 5.01 -4.90
C LEU A 12 -4.11 4.72 -4.82
N TYR A 13 -4.89 5.31 -5.75
CA TYR A 13 -6.31 5.03 -5.95
C TYR A 13 -6.64 3.54 -6.19
N CYS A 14 -5.89 2.86 -7.06
CA CYS A 14 -6.14 1.44 -7.36
C CYS A 14 -5.83 0.54 -6.16
N VAL A 15 -4.84 0.91 -5.34
CA VAL A 15 -4.53 0.19 -4.10
C VAL A 15 -5.61 0.43 -3.05
N ARG A 16 -6.16 1.65 -2.96
CA ARG A 16 -7.32 1.96 -2.11
C ARG A 16 -8.51 1.07 -2.44
N SER A 17 -8.91 0.98 -3.71
CA SER A 17 -10.05 0.15 -4.11
C SER A 17 -9.86 -1.32 -3.72
N GLN A 18 -8.66 -1.86 -3.90
CA GLN A 18 -8.33 -3.23 -3.47
C GLN A 18 -8.38 -3.39 -1.95
N ALA A 19 -7.91 -2.39 -1.18
CA ALA A 19 -7.95 -2.43 0.27
C ALA A 19 -9.39 -2.41 0.79
N GLU A 20 -10.21 -1.50 0.28
CA GLU A 20 -11.63 -1.38 0.62
C GLU A 20 -12.40 -2.66 0.30
N GLN A 21 -12.12 -3.29 -0.84
CA GLN A 21 -12.72 -4.57 -1.22
C GLN A 21 -12.30 -5.71 -0.28
N LYS A 22 -11.01 -5.80 0.09
CA LYS A 22 -10.49 -6.86 0.96
C LYS A 22 -10.96 -6.74 2.41
N THR A 23 -11.12 -5.52 2.92
CA THR A 23 -11.53 -5.29 4.32
C THR A 23 -13.04 -5.08 4.46
N ASN A 24 -13.77 -4.96 3.34
CA ASN A 24 -15.19 -4.58 3.29
C ASN A 24 -15.46 -3.28 4.07
N LYS A 25 -14.56 -2.30 3.94
CA LYS A 25 -14.63 -0.98 4.59
C LYS A 25 -14.36 0.13 3.59
N LYS A 26 -14.88 1.33 3.88
CA LYS A 26 -14.49 2.55 3.19
C LYS A 26 -13.55 3.35 4.08
N TYR A 27 -12.47 3.84 3.49
CA TYR A 27 -11.54 4.71 4.19
C TYR A 27 -11.86 6.15 3.85
N VAL A 28 -11.83 7.06 4.84
CA VAL A 28 -12.13 8.48 4.61
C VAL A 28 -10.94 9.14 3.92
N GLU A 29 -9.74 8.82 4.41
CA GLU A 29 -8.46 9.22 3.84
C GLU A 29 -7.75 7.99 3.29
N PHE A 30 -6.81 8.20 2.38
CA PHE A 30 -5.93 7.13 1.94
C PHE A 30 -4.60 7.74 1.49
N LEU A 31 -3.80 8.18 2.45
CA LEU A 31 -2.54 8.88 2.23
C LEU A 31 -1.36 7.98 2.57
N ALA A 32 -0.52 7.65 1.58
CA ALA A 32 0.73 6.94 1.81
C ALA A 32 1.76 7.88 2.47
N LEU A 33 2.31 7.45 3.60
CA LEU A 33 3.22 8.26 4.41
C LEU A 33 4.66 7.74 4.42
N LYS A 34 4.82 6.41 4.44
CA LYS A 34 6.12 5.74 4.45
C LYS A 34 6.03 4.46 3.65
N TYR A 35 7.15 4.04 3.06
CA TYR A 35 7.24 2.73 2.43
C TYR A 35 8.62 2.10 2.62
N ARG A 36 8.67 0.78 2.41
CA ARG A 36 9.89 -0.01 2.22
C ARG A 36 9.71 -0.85 0.95
N SER A 37 10.80 -1.12 0.25
CA SER A 37 10.79 -1.99 -0.93
C SER A 37 11.67 -3.22 -0.74
N GLN A 38 11.32 -4.30 -1.41
CA GLN A 38 12.09 -5.54 -1.49
C GLN A 38 11.99 -6.09 -2.90
N VAL A 39 13.13 -6.33 -3.55
CA VAL A 39 13.19 -6.95 -4.88
C VAL A 39 12.96 -8.46 -4.74
N VAL A 40 12.10 -9.00 -5.60
CA VAL A 40 11.77 -10.43 -5.73
C VAL A 40 11.65 -10.75 -7.23
N ALA A 41 10.89 -11.78 -7.63
CA ALA A 41 10.35 -11.87 -8.99
C ALA A 41 9.29 -10.77 -9.20
N GLY A 42 9.72 -9.50 -9.20
CA GLY A 42 8.89 -8.30 -9.04
C GLY A 42 9.42 -7.42 -7.90
N THR A 43 8.55 -6.62 -7.28
CA THR A 43 8.91 -5.80 -6.13
C THR A 43 7.79 -5.78 -5.11
N ASN A 44 8.09 -6.18 -3.88
CA ASN A 44 7.19 -5.96 -2.75
C ASN A 44 7.37 -4.53 -2.22
N TYR A 45 6.26 -3.84 -2.01
CA TYR A 45 6.18 -2.57 -1.34
C TYR A 45 5.39 -2.75 -0.05
N LEU A 46 6.05 -2.52 1.08
CA LEU A 46 5.40 -2.42 2.38
C LEU A 46 5.10 -0.93 2.63
N ILE A 47 3.83 -0.56 2.78
CA ILE A 47 3.39 0.85 2.77
C ILE A 47 2.60 1.16 4.04
N LYS A 48 2.94 2.26 4.72
CA LYS A 48 2.13 2.85 5.79
C LYS A 48 1.18 3.88 5.21
N VAL A 49 -0.11 3.69 5.43
CA VAL A 49 -1.18 4.54 4.92
C VAL A 49 -2.02 5.10 6.06
N LEU A 50 -2.29 6.41 6.06
CA LEU A 50 -3.30 7.02 6.91
C LEU A 50 -4.68 6.80 6.27
N ALA A 51 -5.58 6.17 7.01
CA ALA A 51 -6.91 5.78 6.55
C ALA A 51 -8.04 6.69 7.06
N GLY A 52 -7.71 7.61 7.97
CA GLY A 52 -8.61 8.62 8.52
C GLY A 52 -8.41 8.78 10.03
N GLY A 53 -8.42 10.02 10.50
CA GLY A 53 -8.24 10.34 11.93
C GLY A 53 -6.95 9.76 12.50
N THR A 54 -7.05 8.79 13.41
CA THR A 54 -5.91 8.11 14.07
C THR A 54 -5.67 6.69 13.55
N SER A 55 -6.36 6.28 12.48
CA SER A 55 -6.30 4.93 11.90
C SER A 55 -5.26 4.82 10.80
N TYR A 56 -4.36 3.85 10.93
CA TYR A 56 -3.34 3.54 9.94
C TYR A 56 -3.49 2.10 9.44
N LEU A 57 -3.09 1.91 8.19
CA LEU A 57 -2.96 0.60 7.55
C LEU A 57 -1.50 0.35 7.23
N HIS A 58 -1.07 -0.89 7.37
CA HIS A 58 0.14 -1.40 6.73
C HIS A 58 -0.28 -2.30 5.57
N LEU A 59 0.21 -2.00 4.37
CA LEU A 59 -0.15 -2.69 3.13
C LEU A 59 1.07 -3.40 2.58
N LEU A 60 0.88 -4.62 2.08
CA LEU A 60 1.86 -5.29 1.25
C LEU A 60 1.34 -5.30 -0.19
N VAL A 61 2.03 -4.59 -1.07
CA VAL A 61 1.70 -4.49 -2.50
C VAL A 61 2.81 -5.14 -3.30
N TRP A 62 2.47 -6.16 -4.07
CA TRP A 62 3.41 -6.77 -5.02
C TRP A 62 3.25 -6.12 -6.39
N ARG A 63 4.33 -5.55 -6.90
CA ARG A 63 4.41 -5.03 -8.26
C ARG A 63 5.07 -6.07 -9.15
N LYS A 64 4.39 -6.42 -10.24
CA LYS A 64 4.93 -7.28 -11.29
C LYS A 64 6.15 -6.66 -11.96
N LEU A 65 6.95 -7.49 -12.61
CA LEU A 65 8.07 -7.02 -13.42
C LEU A 65 7.57 -6.14 -14.58
N PRO A 66 8.37 -5.18 -15.08
CA PRO A 66 7.95 -4.26 -16.14
C PRO A 66 7.46 -4.96 -17.42
N PHE A 67 8.11 -6.06 -17.82
CA PHE A 67 7.71 -6.82 -19.02
C PHE A 67 6.40 -7.60 -18.85
N GLU A 68 5.91 -7.76 -17.61
CA GLU A 68 4.61 -8.37 -17.29
C GLU A 68 3.50 -7.32 -17.09
N GLY A 69 3.73 -6.09 -17.54
CA GLY A 69 2.80 -4.95 -17.44
C GLY A 69 2.95 -4.12 -16.17
N GLY A 70 3.84 -4.51 -15.23
CA GLY A 70 4.19 -3.67 -14.07
C GLY A 70 3.03 -3.37 -13.10
N ASN A 71 1.94 -4.13 -13.18
CA ASN A 71 0.72 -3.95 -12.39
C ASN A 71 0.99 -4.16 -10.89
N ALA A 72 0.33 -3.37 -10.05
CA ALA A 72 0.44 -3.48 -8.60
C ALA A 72 -0.78 -4.21 -8.02
N VAL A 73 -0.52 -5.26 -7.25
CA VAL A 73 -1.55 -6.09 -6.61
C VAL A 73 -1.38 -5.99 -5.10
N LEU A 74 -2.43 -5.58 -4.41
CA LEU A 74 -2.47 -5.61 -2.96
C LEU A 74 -2.55 -7.07 -2.51
N THR A 75 -1.49 -7.57 -1.89
CA THR A 75 -1.45 -8.96 -1.43
C THR A 75 -2.01 -9.05 -0.02
N ARG A 76 -1.64 -8.12 0.88
CA ARG A 76 -2.06 -8.15 2.29
C ARG A 76 -2.37 -6.76 2.85
N VAL A 77 -3.24 -6.74 3.86
CA VAL A 77 -3.65 -5.56 4.63
C VAL A 77 -3.55 -5.90 6.11
N GLN A 78 -2.92 -5.03 6.88
CA GLN A 78 -3.01 -5.00 8.35
C GLN A 78 -3.71 -3.72 8.77
N GLU A 79 -4.75 -3.89 9.58
CA GLU A 79 -5.56 -2.82 10.16
C GLU A 79 -5.15 -2.58 11.62
N HIS A 80 -5.75 -1.55 12.24
CA HIS A 80 -5.55 -1.19 13.65
C HIS A 80 -4.11 -0.75 13.99
N HIS A 81 -3.42 -0.13 13.03
CA HIS A 81 -2.14 0.52 13.29
C HIS A 81 -2.33 1.97 13.73
N HIS A 82 -1.33 2.48 14.46
CA HIS A 82 -1.23 3.87 14.89
C HIS A 82 -0.03 4.59 14.24
N LYS A 83 0.04 5.90 14.45
CA LYS A 83 1.05 6.79 13.86
C LYS A 83 2.49 6.33 14.13
N ASP A 84 2.75 5.84 15.33
CA ASP A 84 4.11 5.53 15.80
C ASP A 84 4.51 4.06 15.60
N ASP A 85 3.57 3.21 15.14
CA ASP A 85 3.85 1.81 14.89
C ASP A 85 4.97 1.64 13.84
N PRO A 86 5.92 0.73 14.07
CA PRO A 86 6.98 0.46 13.13
C PRO A 86 6.42 -0.24 11.88
N LEU A 87 6.93 0.16 10.71
CA LEU A 87 6.55 -0.47 9.44
C LEU A 87 7.40 -1.73 9.22
N LEU A 88 6.96 -2.88 9.73
CA LEU A 88 7.67 -4.16 9.67
C LEU A 88 7.06 -5.11 8.62
N PRO A 89 7.87 -5.98 7.96
CA PRO A 89 7.34 -7.03 7.09
C PRO A 89 6.37 -7.94 7.85
N PHE A 90 5.29 -8.35 7.19
CA PHE A 90 4.27 -9.20 7.79
C PHE A 90 3.75 -10.26 6.84
#